data_AF-A0A9E5HMS0-F1
#
_entry.id   AF-A0A9E5HMS0-F1
#
_cell.length_a   1.000
_cell.length_b   1.000
_cell.length_c   1.000
_cell.angle_alpha   90.00
_cell.angle_beta   90.00
_cell.angle_gamma   90.00
#
_symmetry.space_group_name_H-M   'P 1'
#
loop_
_entity.id
_entity.type
_entity.pdbx_description
1 polymer ?
#
loop_
_entity_poly.entity_id
_entity_poly.type
_entity_poly.pdbx_seq_one_letter_code
_entity_poly.pdbx_strand_id
1 'polypeptide(L)'
;MTDTGVQEIVARARTAQAEYEKNGSQERYDRAAQAAAWAIMEPVRNQRLAELAVETTGLGNVSDKIIKNHRKTLGLMQDIQHAVTFGVMSDDPKTGITEIARPKGVVGAIVPSTNPAATPANNIINALKCGNSIVVA
;
A
#
# COMPACT_ATOMS: atom_id res chain seq x y z
N MET A 1 -27.24 -13.47 5.96
CA MET A 1 -26.65 -13.50 4.61
C MET A 1 -25.16 -13.73 4.78
N THR A 2 -24.64 -14.90 4.41
CA THR A 2 -23.19 -15.09 4.23
C THR A 2 -22.82 -14.37 2.95
N ASP A 3 -22.14 -13.24 3.07
CA ASP A 3 -21.69 -12.47 1.91
C ASP A 3 -20.57 -13.22 1.19
N THR A 4 -20.96 -14.05 0.22
CA THR A 4 -20.07 -14.86 -0.61
C THR A 4 -19.08 -14.01 -1.39
N GLY A 5 -19.44 -12.77 -1.74
CA GLY A 5 -18.57 -11.87 -2.51
C GLY A 5 -17.32 -11.43 -1.75
N VAL A 6 -17.48 -11.01 -0.48
CA VAL A 6 -16.33 -10.64 0.36
C VAL A 6 -15.45 -11.85 0.64
N GLN A 7 -16.03 -13.03 0.87
CA GLN A 7 -15.28 -14.26 1.11
C GLN A 7 -14.41 -14.63 -0.11
N GLU A 8 -14.95 -14.49 -1.33
CA GLU A 8 -14.20 -14.72 -2.57
C GLU A 8 -13.06 -13.71 -2.77
N ILE A 9 -13.28 -12.42 -2.48
CA ILE A 9 -12.23 -11.39 -2.55
C ILE A 9 -11.10 -11.72 -1.57
N VAL A 10 -11.43 -12.09 -0.33
CA VAL A 10 -10.44 -12.47 0.69
C VAL A 10 -9.69 -13.74 0.28
N ALA A 11 -10.37 -14.74 -0.28
CA ALA A 11 -9.73 -15.94 -0.78
C ALA A 11 -8.70 -15.63 -1.88
N ARG A 12 -9.08 -14.80 -2.87
CA ARG A 12 -8.17 -14.33 -3.92
C ARG A 12 -6.99 -13.55 -3.35
N ALA A 13 -7.22 -12.69 -2.36
CA ALA A 13 -6.18 -11.91 -1.71
C ALA A 13 -5.17 -12.80 -0.96
N ARG A 14 -5.63 -13.88 -0.31
CA ARG A 14 -4.75 -14.88 0.33
C ARG A 14 -3.88 -15.60 -0.69
N THR A 15 -4.46 -16.07 -1.80
CA THR A 15 -3.70 -16.70 -2.88
C THR A 15 -2.66 -15.75 -3.47
N ALA A 16 -3.05 -14.49 -3.74
CA ALA A 16 -2.13 -13.49 -4.27
C ALA A 16 -0.98 -13.17 -3.30
N GLN A 17 -1.27 -13.07 -1.98
CA GLN A 17 -0.22 -12.83 -0.99
C GLN A 17 0.76 -14.00 -0.89
N ALA A 18 0.26 -15.24 -0.87
CA ALA A 18 1.11 -16.41 -0.80
C ALA A 18 2.07 -16.48 -2.00
N GLU A 19 1.58 -16.21 -3.21
CA GLU A 19 2.43 -16.16 -4.41
C GLU A 19 3.40 -14.96 -4.41
N TYR A 20 2.98 -13.84 -3.84
CA TYR A 20 3.83 -12.66 -3.69
C TYR A 20 4.99 -12.91 -2.71
N GLU A 21 4.71 -13.54 -1.58
CA GLU A 21 5.71 -13.90 -0.56
C GLU A 21 6.66 -15.00 -1.04
N LYS A 22 6.14 -16.02 -1.75
CA LYS A 22 6.95 -17.14 -2.27
C LYS A 22 8.15 -16.70 -3.09
N ASN A 23 8.01 -15.60 -3.83
CA ASN A 23 9.06 -15.01 -4.64
C ASN A 23 9.49 -13.63 -4.11
N GLY A 24 9.30 -13.40 -2.81
CA GLY A 24 9.60 -12.14 -2.12
C GLY A 24 11.10 -11.86 -2.07
N SER A 25 11.43 -10.59 -2.17
CA SER A 25 12.77 -10.05 -1.88
C SER A 25 12.61 -8.58 -1.47
N GLN A 26 13.64 -8.01 -0.85
CA GLN A 26 13.63 -6.59 -0.51
C GLN A 26 13.39 -5.75 -1.78
N GLU A 27 14.12 -6.04 -2.86
CA GLU A 27 14.03 -5.32 -4.13
C GLU A 27 12.66 -5.46 -4.79
N ARG A 28 12.03 -6.64 -4.68
CA ARG A 28 10.70 -6.88 -5.23
C ARG A 28 9.64 -6.05 -4.49
N TYR A 29 9.72 -6.01 -3.16
CA TYR A 29 8.78 -5.25 -2.34
C TYR A 29 8.98 -3.75 -2.52
N ASP A 30 10.23 -3.30 -2.61
CA ASP A 30 10.58 -1.91 -2.91
C ASP A 30 10.05 -1.47 -4.26
N ARG A 31 10.27 -2.29 -5.30
CA ARG A 31 9.79 -2.00 -6.65
C ARG A 31 8.26 -1.94 -6.72
N ALA A 32 7.56 -2.83 -6.02
CA ALA A 32 6.10 -2.81 -5.98
C ALA A 32 5.56 -1.55 -5.29
N ALA A 33 6.16 -1.16 -4.15
CA ALA A 33 5.83 0.06 -3.44
C ALA A 33 6.08 1.31 -4.32
N GLN A 34 7.22 1.38 -5.00
CA GLN A 34 7.56 2.46 -5.94
C GLN A 34 6.59 2.52 -7.13
N ALA A 35 6.21 1.38 -7.70
CA ALA A 35 5.26 1.33 -8.81
C ALA A 35 3.87 1.84 -8.39
N ALA A 36 3.38 1.44 -7.21
CA ALA A 36 2.12 1.94 -6.66
C ALA A 36 2.20 3.44 -6.34
N ALA A 37 3.32 3.92 -5.79
CA ALA A 37 3.55 5.33 -5.53
C ALA A 37 3.54 6.16 -6.82
N TRP A 38 4.23 5.69 -7.87
CA TRP A 38 4.20 6.34 -9.18
C TRP A 38 2.78 6.36 -9.77
N ALA A 39 2.01 5.29 -9.62
CA ALA A 39 0.68 5.18 -10.20
C ALA A 39 -0.29 6.28 -9.74
N ILE A 40 -0.18 6.75 -8.48
CA ILE A 40 -1.00 7.87 -7.98
C ILE A 40 -0.36 9.25 -8.23
N MET A 41 0.97 9.34 -8.29
CA MET A 41 1.67 10.62 -8.47
C MET A 41 1.80 11.05 -9.93
N GLU A 42 1.77 10.10 -10.88
CA GLU A 42 1.92 10.37 -12.31
C GLU A 42 0.91 11.44 -12.76
N PRO A 43 1.34 12.53 -13.42
CA PRO A 43 0.52 13.75 -13.57
C PRO A 43 -0.88 13.52 -14.15
N VAL A 44 -1.00 12.70 -15.20
CA VAL A 44 -2.27 12.47 -15.88
C VAL A 44 -3.22 11.65 -15.00
N ARG A 45 -2.73 10.58 -14.36
CA ARG A 45 -3.53 9.80 -13.40
C ARG A 45 -3.89 10.61 -12.16
N ASN A 46 -2.96 11.40 -11.64
CA ASN A 46 -3.20 12.21 -10.44
C ASN A 46 -4.32 13.24 -10.69
N GLN A 47 -4.28 13.94 -11.83
CA GLN A 47 -5.34 14.85 -12.26
C GLN A 47 -6.69 14.11 -12.30
N ARG A 48 -6.75 12.97 -13.00
CA ARG A 48 -7.99 12.19 -13.14
C ARG A 48 -8.55 11.71 -11.81
N LEU A 49 -7.69 11.25 -10.90
CA LEU A 49 -8.10 10.81 -9.56
C LEU A 49 -8.61 11.97 -8.71
N ALA A 50 -8.00 13.15 -8.83
CA ALA A 50 -8.42 14.35 -8.12
C ALA A 50 -9.79 14.87 -8.61
N GLU A 51 -10.01 14.90 -9.93
CA GLU A 51 -11.30 15.24 -10.56
C GLU A 51 -12.39 14.29 -10.10
N LEU A 52 -12.17 12.98 -10.24
CA LEU A 52 -13.12 11.95 -9.81
C LEU A 52 -13.46 12.06 -8.32
N ALA A 53 -12.45 12.34 -7.49
CA ALA A 53 -12.66 12.50 -6.06
C ALA A 53 -13.53 13.73 -5.72
N VAL A 54 -13.35 14.86 -6.40
CA VAL A 54 -14.19 16.05 -6.21
C VAL A 54 -15.61 15.78 -6.72
N GLU A 55 -15.73 15.23 -7.93
CA GLU A 55 -17.02 14.90 -8.55
C GLU A 55 -17.85 13.96 -7.69
N THR A 56 -17.23 12.89 -7.19
CA THR A 56 -17.94 11.85 -6.43
C THR A 56 -18.30 12.30 -5.01
N THR A 57 -17.43 13.08 -4.34
CA THR A 57 -17.61 13.40 -2.92
C THR A 57 -18.19 14.79 -2.65
N GLY A 58 -18.06 15.72 -3.61
CA GLY A 58 -18.36 17.13 -3.40
C GLY A 58 -17.38 17.86 -2.44
N LEU A 59 -16.28 17.22 -2.02
CA LEU A 59 -15.38 17.76 -0.98
C LEU A 59 -14.06 18.29 -1.56
N GLY A 60 -13.75 19.55 -1.28
CA GLY A 60 -12.48 20.19 -1.62
C GLY A 60 -12.41 20.64 -3.09
N ASN A 61 -11.19 20.85 -3.60
CA ASN A 61 -10.94 21.23 -4.99
C ASN A 61 -9.85 20.33 -5.62
N VAL A 62 -9.79 20.35 -6.95
CA VAL A 62 -8.91 19.46 -7.73
C VAL A 62 -7.43 19.77 -7.49
N SER A 63 -7.04 21.06 -7.50
CA SER A 63 -5.64 21.49 -7.31
C SER A 63 -5.05 20.99 -5.99
N ASP A 64 -5.77 21.20 -4.88
CA ASP A 64 -5.33 20.76 -3.55
C ASP A 64 -5.24 19.23 -3.45
N LYS A 65 -6.13 18.50 -4.12
CA LYS A 65 -6.07 17.03 -4.15
C LYS A 65 -4.88 16.52 -4.95
N ILE A 66 -4.51 17.16 -6.06
CA ILE A 66 -3.31 16.80 -6.84
C ILE A 66 -2.05 16.96 -5.98
N ILE A 67 -1.92 18.12 -5.33
CA ILE A 67 -0.81 18.43 -4.43
C ILE A 67 -0.80 17.42 -3.27
N LYS A 68 -1.96 17.10 -2.71
CA LYS A 68 -2.08 16.16 -1.58
C LYS A 68 -1.68 14.73 -1.98
N ASN A 69 -2.17 14.22 -3.11
CA ASN A 69 -1.79 12.92 -3.64
C ASN A 69 -0.27 12.85 -3.83
N HIS A 70 0.33 13.87 -4.45
CA HIS A 70 1.76 13.90 -4.70
C HIS A 70 2.59 14.02 -3.41
N ARG A 71 2.31 15.02 -2.56
CA ARG A 71 3.13 15.29 -1.36
C ARG A 71 3.01 14.18 -0.31
N LYS A 72 1.81 13.63 -0.08
CA LYS A 72 1.63 12.56 0.92
C LYS A 72 2.29 11.25 0.47
N THR A 73 2.25 10.94 -0.82
CA THR A 73 2.88 9.73 -1.34
C THR A 73 4.40 9.89 -1.39
N LEU A 74 4.91 11.05 -1.83
CA LEU A 74 6.35 11.31 -1.83
C LEU A 74 6.95 11.28 -0.41
N GLY A 75 6.29 11.92 0.56
CA GLY A 75 6.70 11.89 1.97
C GLY A 75 6.77 10.46 2.50
N LEU A 76 5.71 9.66 2.28
CA LEU A 76 5.73 8.24 2.66
C LEU A 76 6.91 7.49 2.03
N MET A 77 7.16 7.67 0.73
CA MET A 77 8.26 6.99 0.05
C MET A 77 9.62 7.38 0.63
N GLN A 78 9.80 8.63 1.03
CA GLN A 78 11.02 9.09 1.71
C GLN A 78 11.18 8.45 3.09
N ASP A 79 10.08 8.30 3.84
CA ASP A 79 10.09 7.69 5.18
C ASP A 79 10.46 6.19 5.14
N ILE A 80 9.97 5.46 4.12
CA ILE A 80 10.11 3.99 4.05
C ILE A 80 11.24 3.49 3.13
N GLN A 81 11.98 4.39 2.47
CA GLN A 81 12.97 4.01 1.45
C GLN A 81 14.06 3.06 1.97
N HIS A 82 14.45 3.18 3.25
CA HIS A 82 15.49 2.36 3.87
C HIS A 82 14.94 1.31 4.84
N ALA A 83 13.61 1.18 4.95
CA ALA A 83 13.01 0.18 5.81
C ALA A 83 13.29 -1.23 5.28
N VAL A 84 13.88 -2.08 6.12
CA VAL A 84 14.07 -3.51 5.87
C VAL A 84 12.74 -4.22 6.14
N THR A 85 12.20 -4.87 5.11
CA THR A 85 10.86 -5.49 5.14
C THR A 85 10.85 -6.92 4.62
N PHE A 86 12.02 -7.47 4.33
CA PHE A 86 12.19 -8.86 3.93
C PHE A 86 13.46 -9.46 4.55
N GLY A 87 13.35 -10.68 5.06
CA GLY A 87 14.50 -11.43 5.57
C GLY A 87 14.94 -11.00 6.97
N VAL A 88 16.22 -11.23 7.28
CA VAL A 88 16.81 -10.92 8.58
C VAL A 88 16.97 -9.40 8.74
N MET A 89 16.38 -8.84 9.78
CA MET A 89 16.49 -7.42 10.15
C MET A 89 17.66 -7.17 11.09
N SER A 90 17.87 -8.09 12.03
CA SER A 90 18.92 -8.02 13.05
C SER A 90 19.31 -9.44 13.46
N ASP A 91 20.58 -9.62 13.82
CA ASP A 91 21.11 -10.86 14.36
C ASP A 91 22.12 -10.52 15.45
N ASP A 92 21.77 -10.76 16.72
CA ASP A 92 22.60 -10.41 17.87
C ASP A 92 23.24 -11.67 18.48
N PRO A 93 24.56 -11.87 18.31
CA PRO A 93 25.25 -13.05 18.85
C PRO A 93 25.37 -13.04 20.37
N LYS A 94 25.23 -11.89 21.04
CA LYS A 94 25.33 -11.80 22.50
C LYS A 94 24.07 -12.30 23.19
N THR A 95 22.91 -11.95 22.63
CA THR A 95 21.61 -12.40 23.14
C THR A 95 21.14 -13.70 22.48
N GLY A 96 21.70 -14.04 21.31
CA GLY A 96 21.26 -15.17 20.49
C GLY A 96 19.92 -14.92 19.78
N ILE A 97 19.52 -13.65 19.62
CA ILE A 97 18.22 -13.27 19.04
C ILE A 97 18.41 -12.83 17.59
N THR A 98 17.66 -13.47 16.69
CA THR A 98 17.53 -13.06 15.29
C THR A 98 16.12 -12.52 15.05
N GLU A 99 16.02 -11.33 14.49
CA GLU A 99 14.76 -10.70 14.09
C GLU A 99 14.55 -10.88 12.59
N ILE A 100 13.41 -11.45 12.19
CA ILE A 100 13.10 -11.74 10.78
C ILE A 100 11.78 -11.06 10.40
N ALA A 101 11.82 -10.23 9.37
CA ALA A 101 10.64 -9.60 8.79
C ALA A 101 9.75 -10.67 8.13
N ARG A 102 8.47 -10.70 8.52
CA ARG A 102 7.45 -11.58 7.94
C ARG A 102 6.19 -10.80 7.60
N PRO A 103 5.61 -10.99 6.40
CA PRO A 103 4.30 -10.45 6.08
C PRO A 103 3.25 -10.92 7.09
N LYS A 104 2.23 -10.09 7.33
CA LYS A 104 1.05 -10.47 8.11
C LYS A 104 0.05 -11.27 7.29
N GLY A 105 0.05 -11.11 5.97
CA GLY A 105 -0.89 -11.77 5.05
C GLY A 105 -1.79 -10.74 4.36
N VAL A 106 -3.10 -10.84 4.59
CA VAL A 106 -4.08 -9.95 3.96
C VAL A 106 -4.44 -8.81 4.91
N VAL A 107 -4.29 -7.56 4.45
CA VAL A 107 -4.70 -6.36 5.16
C VAL A 107 -6.09 -5.90 4.68
N GLY A 108 -7.01 -5.63 5.60
CA GLY A 108 -8.24 -4.90 5.30
C GLY A 108 -8.07 -3.42 5.62
N ALA A 109 -8.35 -2.54 4.66
CA ALA A 109 -8.19 -1.09 4.82
C ALA A 109 -9.51 -0.36 4.57
N ILE A 110 -9.96 0.40 5.58
CA ILE A 110 -11.15 1.25 5.50
C ILE A 110 -10.72 2.66 5.03
N VAL A 111 -11.40 3.18 4.01
CA VAL A 111 -11.05 4.45 3.36
C VAL A 111 -11.99 5.59 3.78
N PRO A 112 -11.44 6.74 4.24
CA PRO A 112 -12.26 7.90 4.53
C PRO A 112 -12.65 8.66 3.25
N SER A 113 -13.88 9.18 3.23
CA SER A 113 -14.39 10.04 2.13
C SER A 113 -13.63 11.37 1.97
N THR A 114 -12.94 11.83 3.01
CA THR A 114 -12.17 13.09 2.97
C THR A 114 -10.88 12.98 2.15
N ASN A 115 -10.30 11.77 2.04
CA ASN A 115 -9.09 11.50 1.26
C ASN A 115 -9.22 10.18 0.48
N PRO A 116 -10.15 10.10 -0.49
CA PRO A 116 -10.54 8.84 -1.12
C PRO A 116 -9.48 8.29 -2.11
N ALA A 117 -8.45 9.07 -2.43
CA ALA A 117 -7.34 8.66 -3.31
C ALA A 117 -6.03 8.46 -2.53
N ALA A 118 -5.52 9.50 -1.86
CA ALA A 118 -4.24 9.45 -1.16
C ALA A 118 -4.19 8.40 -0.03
N THR A 119 -5.26 8.25 0.76
CA THR A 119 -5.28 7.28 1.87
C THR A 119 -5.19 5.83 1.39
N PRO A 120 -6.06 5.35 0.47
CA PRO A 120 -5.95 3.98 -0.02
C PRO A 120 -4.62 3.73 -0.73
N ALA A 121 -4.12 4.68 -1.52
CA ALA A 121 -2.83 4.51 -2.19
C ALA A 121 -1.67 4.33 -1.18
N ASN A 122 -1.61 5.15 -0.14
CA ASN A 122 -0.58 5.03 0.90
C ASN A 122 -0.71 3.73 1.72
N ASN A 123 -1.94 3.25 1.97
CA ASN A 123 -2.15 1.94 2.59
C ASN A 123 -1.67 0.79 1.67
N ILE A 124 -1.94 0.89 0.36
CA ILE A 124 -1.49 -0.07 -0.65
C ILE A 124 0.05 -0.11 -0.72
N ILE A 125 0.70 1.05 -0.73
CA ILE A 125 2.17 1.15 -0.76
C ILE A 125 2.79 0.44 0.44
N ASN A 126 2.29 0.70 1.66
CA ASN A 126 2.77 0.04 2.87
C ASN A 126 2.51 -1.48 2.86
N ALA A 127 1.33 -1.92 2.40
CA ALA A 127 1.02 -3.33 2.28
C ALA A 127 2.01 -4.04 1.36
N LEU A 128 2.26 -3.49 0.17
CA LEU A 128 3.19 -4.05 -0.82
C LEU A 128 4.64 -4.03 -0.32
N LYS A 129 5.10 -2.90 0.26
CA LYS A 129 6.45 -2.77 0.84
C LYS A 129 6.72 -3.83 1.91
N CYS A 130 5.68 -4.28 2.62
CA CYS A 130 5.77 -5.31 3.67
C CYS A 130 5.35 -6.72 3.22
N GLY A 131 5.24 -6.99 1.91
CA GLY A 131 4.94 -8.32 1.38
C GLY A 131 3.50 -8.81 1.58
N ASN A 132 2.57 -7.88 1.86
CA ASN A 132 1.16 -8.18 2.09
C ASN A 132 0.32 -7.98 0.83
N SER A 133 -0.84 -8.63 0.78
CA SER A 133 -1.94 -8.17 -0.08
C SER A 133 -2.89 -7.28 0.73
N ILE A 134 -3.73 -6.52 0.04
CA ILE A 134 -4.64 -5.56 0.65
C ILE A 134 -6.01 -5.60 -0.03
N VAL A 135 -7.06 -5.55 0.77
CA VAL A 135 -8.44 -5.33 0.35
C VAL A 135 -8.88 -3.97 0.88
N VAL A 136 -9.39 -3.13 -0.01
CA VAL A 136 -9.78 -1.74 0.29
C VAL A 136 -11.31 -1.67 0.30
N ALA A 137 -11.87 -1.02 1.32
CA ALA A 137 -13.30 -0.83 1.54
C ALA A 137 -13.64 0.65 1.79
#